data_AF-G4ZC51-F1
#
_entry.id   AF-G4ZC51-F1
#
_cell.length_a   1.000
_cell.length_b   1.000
_cell.length_c   1.000
_cell.angle_alpha   90.00
_cell.angle_beta   90.00
_cell.angle_gamma   90.00
#
_symmetry.space_group_name_H-M   'P 1'
#
loop_
_entity.id
_entity.type
_entity.pdbx_description
1 polymer ?
#
loop_
_entity_poly.entity_id
_entity_poly.type
_entity_poly.pdbx_seq_one_letter_code
_entity_poly.pdbx_strand_id
1 'polypeptide(L)'
;MEFLRYHFGDRNLVSPRIMLLLDDFSGHWVDGVDEYARSLKIILDKVPAGLTWLSQPADVWIKPMKDRLRGFWVQYLREQLQHYSAATTSNKFKMTAPRRATIIEWVMRA
;
A
#
# COMPACT_ATOMS: atom_id res chain seq x y z
N MET A 1 -3.33 -17.50 -0.99
CA MET A 1 -4.54 -18.35 -1.09
C MET A 1 -5.79 -17.65 -0.59
N GLU A 2 -5.84 -17.25 0.69
CA GLU A 2 -7.03 -16.63 1.29
C GLU A 2 -7.59 -15.44 0.51
N PHE A 3 -6.73 -14.56 -0.01
CA PHE A 3 -7.12 -13.43 -0.85
C PHE A 3 -7.93 -13.87 -2.07
N LEU A 4 -7.44 -14.87 -2.82
CA LEU A 4 -8.13 -15.39 -4.00
C LEU A 4 -9.48 -16.01 -3.61
N ARG A 5 -9.50 -16.77 -2.52
CA ARG A 5 -10.74 -17.42 -2.04
C ARG A 5 -11.79 -16.38 -1.63
N TYR A 6 -11.37 -15.32 -0.94
CA TYR A 6 -12.27 -14.28 -0.47
C TYR A 6 -12.85 -13.44 -1.61
N HIS A 7 -12.03 -13.03 -2.58
CA HIS A 7 -12.46 -12.14 -3.66
C HIS A 7 -13.01 -12.85 -4.90
N PHE A 8 -12.67 -14.12 -5.10
CA PHE A 8 -12.92 -14.84 -6.35
C PHE A 8 -13.44 -16.28 -6.15
N GLY A 9 -13.75 -16.69 -4.92
CA GLY A 9 -14.14 -18.06 -4.60
C GLY A 9 -15.48 -18.52 -5.20
N ASP A 10 -16.29 -17.59 -5.72
CA ASP A 10 -17.52 -17.84 -6.46
C ASP A 10 -17.28 -18.23 -7.93
N ARG A 11 -16.06 -18.03 -8.44
CA ARG A 11 -15.67 -18.34 -9.81
C ARG A 11 -15.34 -19.81 -9.99
N ASN A 12 -15.37 -20.27 -11.24
CA ASN A 12 -15.10 -21.66 -11.59
C ASN A 12 -14.62 -21.78 -13.05
N LEU A 13 -14.51 -23.02 -13.55
CA LEU A 13 -14.00 -23.32 -14.88
C LEU A 13 -14.88 -22.83 -16.05
N VAL A 14 -16.15 -22.47 -15.82
CA VAL A 14 -17.00 -21.88 -16.86
C VAL A 14 -17.02 -20.35 -16.82
N SER A 15 -16.42 -19.73 -15.79
CA SER A 15 -16.32 -18.27 -15.69
C SER A 15 -15.47 -17.67 -16.82
N PRO A 16 -15.80 -16.47 -17.31
CA PRO A 16 -14.95 -15.74 -18.25
C PRO A 16 -13.55 -15.54 -17.68
N ARG A 17 -12.51 -15.74 -18.49
CA ARG A 17 -11.12 -15.62 -18.03
C ARG A 17 -10.80 -14.18 -17.64
N ILE A 18 -10.14 -13.99 -16.49
CA ILE A 18 -9.62 -12.69 -16.05
C ILE A 18 -8.12 -12.77 -15.81
N MET A 19 -7.46 -11.61 -15.81
CA MET A 19 -6.04 -11.48 -15.48
C MET A 19 -5.89 -10.67 -14.20
N LEU A 20 -5.06 -11.14 -13.28
CA LEU A 20 -4.71 -10.46 -12.04
C LEU A 20 -3.21 -10.13 -12.08
N LEU A 21 -2.91 -8.84 -12.10
CA LEU A 21 -1.54 -8.32 -12.04
C LEU A 21 -1.14 -8.15 -10.58
N LEU A 22 -0.09 -8.86 -10.16
CA LEU A 22 0.46 -8.81 -8.80
C LEU A 22 1.94 -8.44 -8.83
N ASP A 23 2.43 -7.84 -7.75
CA ASP A 23 3.86 -7.58 -7.58
C ASP A 23 4.68 -8.87 -7.46
N ASP A 24 6.00 -8.72 -7.46
CA ASP A 24 6.96 -9.81 -7.27
C ASP A 24 7.09 -10.27 -5.81
N PHE A 25 6.14 -9.94 -4.93
CA PHE A 25 6.17 -10.46 -3.56
C PHE A 25 6.05 -11.98 -3.58
N SER A 26 7.05 -12.66 -3.02
CA SER A 26 7.19 -14.13 -3.07
C SER A 26 5.96 -14.89 -2.57
N GLY A 27 5.21 -14.33 -1.61
CA GLY A 27 3.97 -14.92 -1.11
C GLY A 27 2.85 -15.05 -2.14
N HIS A 28 2.90 -14.30 -3.26
CA HIS A 28 1.96 -14.43 -4.38
C HIS A 28 2.28 -15.61 -5.30
N TRP A 29 3.51 -16.14 -5.27
CA TRP A 29 4.04 -17.05 -6.28
C TRP A 29 4.41 -18.44 -5.74
N VAL A 30 3.69 -18.91 -4.72
CA VAL A 30 3.84 -20.27 -4.18
C VAL A 30 2.97 -21.27 -4.96
N ASP A 31 3.41 -22.52 -5.08
CA ASP A 31 2.81 -23.55 -5.96
C ASP A 31 1.28 -23.68 -5.82
N GLY A 32 0.75 -23.61 -4.60
CA GLY A 32 -0.70 -23.70 -4.37
C GLY A 32 -1.51 -22.51 -4.92
N VAL A 33 -0.91 -21.33 -5.04
CA VAL A 33 -1.60 -20.11 -5.50
C VAL A 33 -1.90 -20.14 -6.99
N ASP A 34 -0.95 -20.61 -7.81
CA ASP A 34 -1.16 -20.73 -9.26
C ASP A 34 -2.23 -21.79 -9.58
N GLU A 35 -2.16 -22.97 -8.94
CA GLU A 35 -3.14 -24.04 -9.15
C GLU A 35 -4.56 -23.57 -8.78
N TYR A 36 -4.69 -22.89 -7.65
CA TYR A 36 -6.00 -22.38 -7.23
C TYR A 36 -6.51 -21.27 -8.13
N ALA A 37 -5.67 -20.33 -8.57
CA ALA A 37 -6.06 -19.30 -9.54
C ALA A 37 -6.55 -19.91 -10.86
N ARG A 38 -5.90 -20.97 -11.36
CA ARG A 38 -6.33 -21.69 -12.58
C ARG A 38 -7.72 -22.32 -12.42
N SER A 39 -8.03 -22.88 -11.25
CA SER A 39 -9.35 -23.44 -10.95
C SER A 39 -10.49 -22.39 -11.04
N LEU A 40 -10.16 -21.11 -10.80
CA LEU A 40 -11.06 -19.95 -10.85
C LEU A 40 -11.07 -19.20 -12.21
N LYS A 41 -10.41 -19.76 -13.24
CA LYS A 41 -10.16 -19.10 -14.54
C LYS A 41 -9.49 -17.73 -14.41
N ILE A 42 -8.50 -17.64 -13.52
CA ILE A 42 -7.67 -16.45 -13.32
C ILE A 42 -6.27 -16.73 -13.86
N ILE A 43 -5.76 -15.82 -14.68
CA ILE A 43 -4.33 -15.75 -15.03
C ILE A 43 -3.67 -14.84 -14.00
N LEU A 44 -2.66 -15.35 -13.29
CA LEU A 44 -1.77 -14.51 -12.50
C LEU A 44 -0.63 -14.05 -13.39
N ASP A 45 -0.42 -12.74 -13.44
CA ASP A 45 0.69 -12.16 -14.18
C ASP A 45 1.50 -11.22 -13.28
N LYS A 46 2.82 -11.29 -13.44
CA LYS A 46 3.78 -10.67 -12.54
C LYS A 46 4.20 -9.31 -13.07
N VAL A 47 4.02 -8.28 -12.25
CA VAL A 47 4.63 -6.98 -12.53
C VAL A 47 6.13 -7.08 -12.21
N PRO A 48 7.03 -6.76 -13.16
CA PRO A 48 8.46 -6.84 -12.94
C PRO A 48 8.91 -6.02 -11.73
N ALA A 49 9.85 -6.57 -10.96
CA ALA A 49 10.44 -5.88 -9.82
C ALA A 49 11.02 -4.51 -10.24
N GLY A 50 10.75 -3.48 -9.44
CA GLY A 50 11.18 -2.11 -9.72
C GLY A 50 10.24 -1.31 -10.64
N LEU A 51 9.28 -1.96 -11.31
CA LEU A 51 8.26 -1.30 -12.13
C LEU A 51 6.89 -1.19 -11.44
N THR A 52 6.75 -1.74 -10.23
CA THR A 52 5.50 -1.75 -9.46
C THR A 52 4.86 -0.37 -9.34
N TRP A 53 5.66 0.66 -8.99
CA TRP A 53 5.18 2.03 -8.83
C TRP A 53 4.64 2.66 -10.12
N LEU A 54 5.03 2.14 -11.28
CA LEU A 54 4.63 2.64 -12.60
C LEU A 54 3.50 1.78 -13.21
N SER A 55 3.58 0.47 -13.05
CA SER A 55 2.81 -0.50 -13.83
C SER A 55 1.72 -1.21 -13.02
N GLN A 56 1.80 -1.19 -11.68
CA GLN A 56 0.76 -1.78 -10.84
C GLN A 56 -0.38 -0.76 -10.65
N PRO A 57 -1.60 -1.04 -11.16
CA PRO A 57 -2.69 -0.07 -11.10
C PRO A 57 -3.03 0.37 -9.67
N ALA A 58 -2.95 -0.55 -8.70
CA ALA A 58 -3.22 -0.24 -7.30
C ALA A 58 -2.23 0.80 -6.72
N ASP A 59 -0.94 0.71 -7.06
CA ASP A 59 0.06 1.65 -6.58
C ASP A 59 -0.02 3.01 -7.27
N VAL A 60 -0.33 3.02 -8.57
CA VAL A 60 -0.57 4.25 -9.33
C VAL A 60 -1.81 4.97 -8.80
N TRP A 61 -2.89 4.23 -8.52
CA TRP A 61 -4.14 4.82 -8.02
C TRP A 61 -4.01 5.35 -6.59
N ILE A 62 -3.32 4.64 -5.69
CA ILE A 62 -3.16 5.11 -4.30
C ILE A 62 -2.11 6.23 -4.15
N LYS A 63 -1.32 6.50 -5.19
CA LYS A 63 -0.21 7.47 -5.16
C LYS A 63 -0.64 8.88 -4.69
N PRO A 64 -1.73 9.50 -5.18
CA PRO A 64 -2.12 10.84 -4.76
C PRO A 64 -2.42 10.92 -3.26
N MET A 65 -3.10 9.90 -2.72
CA MET A 65 -3.37 9.80 -1.28
C MET A 65 -2.07 9.64 -0.48
N LYS A 66 -1.17 8.73 -0.90
CA LYS A 66 0.16 8.54 -0.27
C LYS A 66 0.98 9.83 -0.28
N ASP A 67 0.91 10.63 -1.34
CA ASP A 67 1.63 11.89 -1.46
C ASP A 67 1.09 12.97 -0.53
N ARG A 68 -0.23 13.10 -0.42
CA ARG A 68 -0.86 14.04 0.53
C ARG A 68 -0.55 13.67 1.98
N LEU A 69 -0.65 12.39 2.33
CA LEU A 69 -0.25 11.89 3.65
C LEU A 69 1.23 12.17 3.94
N ARG A 70 2.11 11.97 2.96
CA ARG A 70 3.53 12.34 3.07
C ARG A 70 3.71 13.85 3.26
N GLY A 71 2.92 14.68 2.59
CA GLY A 71 2.90 16.13 2.78
C GLY A 71 2.58 16.52 4.23
N PHE A 72 1.51 15.99 4.80
CA PHE A 72 1.14 16.23 6.20
C PHE A 72 2.21 15.74 7.17
N TRP A 73 2.80 14.57 6.92
CA TRP A 73 3.91 14.06 7.73
C TRP A 73 5.12 14.99 7.72
N VAL A 74 5.54 15.46 6.55
CA VAL A 74 6.67 16.40 6.42
C VAL A 74 6.36 17.72 7.12
N GLN A 75 5.15 18.24 6.98
CA GLN A 75 4.73 19.45 7.69
C GLN A 75 4.79 19.26 9.21
N TYR A 76 4.25 18.16 9.72
CA TYR A 76 4.27 17.83 11.15
C TYR A 76 5.69 17.74 11.71
N LEU A 77 6.64 17.17 10.95
CA LEU A 77 8.05 17.14 11.34
C LEU A 77 8.70 18.54 11.35
N ARG A 78 8.37 19.38 10.37
CA ARG A 78 8.87 20.77 10.31
C ARG A 78 8.38 21.59 11.50
N GLU A 79 7.11 21.47 11.87
CA GLU A 79 6.54 22.14 13.04
C GLU A 79 7.23 21.70 14.35
N GLN A 80 7.51 20.39 14.50
CA GLN A 80 8.28 19.89 15.65
C GLN A 80 9.69 20.49 15.71
N LEU A 81 10.39 20.59 14.58
CA LEU A 81 11.72 21.19 14.51
C LEU A 81 11.69 22.69 14.83
N GLN A 82 10.67 23.41 14.34
CA GLN A 82 10.48 24.82 14.65
C GLN A 82 10.26 25.04 16.14
N HIS A 83 9.35 24.29 16.77
CA HIS A 83 9.12 24.37 18.21
C HIS A 83 10.37 24.04 19.03
N TYR A 84 11.12 23.02 18.60
CA TYR A 84 12.38 22.67 19.25
C TYR A 84 13.42 23.80 19.13
N SER A 85 13.58 24.40 17.95
CA SER A 85 14.53 25.49 17.73
C SER A 85 14.17 26.77 18.51
N ALA A 86 12.88 27.01 18.74
CA ALA A 86 12.39 28.14 19.52
C ALA A 86 12.48 27.90 21.04
N ALA A 87 12.53 26.64 21.48
CA ALA A 87 12.73 26.30 22.88
C ALA A 87 14.21 26.48 23.25
N THR A 88 14.50 27.32 24.25
CA THR A 88 15.85 27.47 24.82
C THR A 88 16.21 26.23 25.66
N THR A 89 16.37 25.08 25.01
CA THR A 89 16.68 23.79 25.63
C THR A 89 18.00 23.23 25.11
N SER A 90 18.81 22.69 26.03
CA SER A 90 20.05 21.98 25.70
C SER A 90 19.81 20.50 25.33
N ASN A 91 18.56 20.02 25.49
CA ASN A 91 18.22 18.63 25.21
C ASN A 91 18.26 18.35 23.71
N LYS A 92 18.61 17.12 23.31
CA LYS A 92 18.54 16.71 21.90
C LYS A 92 17.09 16.65 21.40
N PHE A 93 16.88 17.04 20.14
CA PHE A 93 15.59 16.87 19.48
C PHE A 93 15.14 15.40 19.53
N LYS A 94 13.88 15.17 19.92
CA LYS A 94 13.24 13.87 19.87
C LYS A 94 11.97 13.95 19.05
N MET A 95 11.97 13.25 17.92
CA MET A 95 10.79 13.14 17.07
C MET A 95 9.67 12.43 17.83
N THR A 96 8.48 13.02 17.76
CA THR A 96 7.24 12.44 18.28
C THR A 96 6.40 11.92 17.12
N ALA A 97 5.78 10.76 17.33
CA ALA A 97 4.84 10.20 16.37
C ALA A 97 3.47 10.91 16.49
N PRO A 98 2.76 11.10 15.38
CA PRO A 98 1.43 11.69 15.38
C PRO A 98 0.45 10.75 16.09
N ARG A 99 -0.55 11.32 16.74
CA ARG A 99 -1.61 10.53 17.37
C ARG A 99 -2.51 9.90 16.32
N ARG A 100 -3.20 8.82 16.68
CA ARG A 100 -4.19 8.16 15.80
C ARG A 100 -5.22 9.14 15.25
N ALA A 101 -5.74 10.05 16.08
CA ALA A 101 -6.71 11.07 15.65
C ALA A 101 -6.14 11.99 14.55
N THR A 102 -4.87 12.39 14.68
CA THR A 102 -4.17 13.20 13.68
C THR A 102 -4.03 12.46 12.36
N ILE A 103 -3.65 11.17 12.40
CA ILE A 103 -3.58 10.34 11.18
C ILE A 103 -4.95 10.19 10.52
N ILE A 104 -6.02 9.97 11.29
CA ILE A 104 -7.39 9.89 10.75
C ILE A 104 -7.75 11.21 10.05
N GLU A 105 -7.47 12.35 10.67
CA GLU A 105 -7.70 13.65 10.05
C GLU A 105 -6.94 13.81 8.72
N TRP A 106 -5.68 13.41 8.67
CA TRP A 106 -4.88 13.44 7.45
C TRP A 106 -5.48 12.56 6.35
N VAL A 107 -5.96 11.36 6.70
CA VAL A 107 -6.64 10.45 5.76
C VAL A 107 -7.94 11.05 5.24
N MET A 108 -8.75 11.68 6.09
CA MET A 108 -10.01 12.31 5.68
C MET A 108 -9.79 13.54 4.77
N ARG A 109 -8.61 14.16 4.83
CA ARG A 109 -8.22 15.30 4.00
C ARG A 109 -7.43 14.91 2.75
N ALA A 110 -6.99 13.66 2.66
CA ALA A 110 -6.16 13.14 1.57
C ALA A 110 -6.95 12.84 0.30
#